data_AF-A0A1X0NG54-F1
#
_entry.id   AF-A0A1X0NG54-F1
#
_cell.length_a   1.000
_cell.length_b   1.000
_cell.length_c   1.000
_cell.angle_alpha   90.00
_cell.angle_beta   90.00
_cell.angle_gamma   90.00
#
_symmetry.space_group_name_H-M   'P 1'
#
loop_
_entity.id
_entity.type
_entity.pdbx_description
1 polymer ?
#
loop_
_entity_poly.entity_id
_entity_poly.type
_entity_poly.pdbx_seq_one_letter_code
_entity_poly.pdbx_strand_id
1 'polypeptide(L)'
;MILISILGFFVWAHHMFVVGMDVDSRAYFGSVTVLIGLPTCIKLFNWIYSFLYTDLCITFEIYFVYMFIFMFLFGGLTGLFLSNVGLDIMLHDTYFVVAHFHYVLSLGAVVGFFGGFVHFLMK
;
A
#
# COMPACT_ATOMS: atom_id res chain seq x y z
N MET A 1 -11.89 -6.75 3.25
CA MET A 1 -11.86 -5.52 2.43
C MET A 1 -12.59 -4.39 3.14
N ILE A 2 -13.76 -4.68 3.72
CA ILE A 2 -14.59 -3.72 4.47
C ILE A 2 -13.80 -2.88 5.49
N LEU A 3 -12.92 -3.49 6.29
CA LEU A 3 -12.15 -2.75 7.29
C LEU A 3 -11.26 -1.65 6.70
N ILE A 4 -10.54 -1.94 5.60
CA ILE A 4 -9.69 -0.93 4.93
C ILE A 4 -10.56 0.20 4.39
N SER A 5 -11.71 -0.13 3.79
CA SER A 5 -12.64 0.87 3.26
C SER A 5 -13.19 1.78 4.36
N ILE A 6 -13.55 1.23 5.52
CA ILE A 6 -14.05 2.02 6.65
C ILE A 6 -12.94 2.90 7.23
N LEU A 7 -11.77 2.33 7.53
CA LEU A 7 -10.65 3.08 8.11
C LEU A 7 -10.13 4.18 7.16
N GLY A 8 -10.26 3.98 5.84
CA GLY A 8 -9.88 4.99 4.84
C GLY A 8 -10.57 6.34 5.02
N PHE A 9 -11.77 6.39 5.61
CA PHE A 9 -12.47 7.64 5.91
C PHE A 9 -11.90 8.39 7.12
N PHE A 10 -10.98 7.79 7.89
CA PHE A 10 -10.47 8.34 9.15
C PHE A 10 -8.98 8.71 9.10
N VAL A 11 -8.37 8.76 7.91
CA VAL A 11 -6.91 8.97 7.76
C VAL A 11 -6.50 10.15 6.91
N TRP A 12 -7.43 10.90 6.32
CA TRP A 12 -7.11 11.94 5.33
C TRP A 12 -6.07 12.97 5.80
N ALA A 13 -6.07 13.32 7.09
CA ALA A 13 -5.22 14.37 7.62
C ALA A 13 -3.74 13.98 7.75
N HIS A 14 -3.33 12.73 7.44
CA HIS A 14 -1.91 12.42 7.31
C HIS A 14 -1.22 13.19 6.18
N HIS A 15 -1.98 13.71 5.21
CA HIS A 15 -1.46 14.61 4.18
C HIS A 15 -1.25 16.05 4.68
N MET A 16 -1.57 16.33 5.95
CA MET A 16 -1.60 17.67 6.52
C MET A 16 -0.74 17.79 7.78
N PHE A 17 0.15 16.83 8.08
CA PHE A 17 0.90 16.85 9.34
C PHE A 17 1.80 18.08 9.53
N VAL A 18 2.16 18.78 8.45
CA VAL A 18 3.01 19.98 8.48
C VAL A 18 2.23 21.31 8.47
N VAL A 19 0.89 21.29 8.45
CA VAL A 19 0.09 22.54 8.41
C VAL A 19 -0.08 23.23 9.77
N GLY A 20 0.56 22.72 10.82
CA GLY A 20 0.46 23.26 12.18
C GLY A 20 -0.69 22.69 13.02
N MET A 21 -1.12 21.45 12.73
CA MET A 21 -2.10 20.73 13.58
C MET A 21 -1.55 20.50 15.00
N ASP A 22 -2.46 20.45 15.98
CA ASP A 22 -2.12 20.11 17.36
C ASP A 22 -1.50 18.69 17.46
N VAL A 23 -0.83 18.42 18.58
CA VAL A 23 -0.09 17.17 18.79
C VAL A 23 -1.02 15.96 18.82
N ASP A 24 -2.21 16.10 19.42
CA ASP A 24 -3.14 15.00 19.63
C ASP A 24 -3.81 14.58 18.32
N SER A 25 -4.21 15.55 17.49
CA SER A 25 -4.73 15.30 16.15
C SER A 25 -3.69 14.57 15.30
N ARG A 26 -2.43 14.99 15.33
CA ARG A 26 -1.36 14.31 14.58
C ARG A 26 -1.12 12.88 15.10
N ALA A 27 -1.11 12.68 16.42
CA ALA A 27 -0.97 11.36 17.03
C ALA A 27 -2.15 10.43 16.65
N TYR A 28 -3.37 10.95 16.68
CA TYR A 28 -4.57 10.23 16.27
C TYR A 28 -4.47 9.80 14.80
N PHE A 29 -4.33 10.74 13.87
CA PHE A 29 -4.32 10.43 12.45
C PHE A 29 -3.12 9.56 12.04
N GLY A 30 -1.96 9.75 12.68
CA GLY A 30 -0.80 8.88 12.50
C GLY A 30 -1.09 7.44 12.94
N SER A 31 -1.65 7.25 14.13
CA SER A 31 -1.96 5.91 14.67
C SER A 31 -3.02 5.18 13.83
N VAL A 32 -4.07 5.86 13.39
CA VAL A 32 -5.10 5.26 12.52
C VAL A 32 -4.53 4.94 11.13
N THR A 33 -3.61 5.76 10.60
CA THR A 33 -2.92 5.47 9.33
C THR A 33 -2.06 4.22 9.42
N VAL A 34 -1.29 4.05 10.51
CA VAL A 34 -0.54 2.81 10.78
C VAL A 34 -1.48 1.61 10.87
N LEU A 35 -2.65 1.77 11.51
CA LEU A 35 -3.62 0.69 11.70
C LEU A 35 -4.13 0.11 10.37
N ILE A 36 -4.26 0.90 9.30
CA ILE A 36 -4.63 0.42 7.96
C ILE A 36 -3.57 -0.54 7.39
N GLY A 37 -2.31 -0.41 7.81
CA GLY A 37 -1.22 -1.31 7.45
C GLY A 37 -1.51 -2.75 7.86
N LEU A 38 -2.14 -2.99 9.02
CA LEU A 38 -2.39 -4.34 9.53
C LEU A 38 -3.30 -5.20 8.61
N PRO A 39 -4.55 -4.79 8.28
CA PRO A 39 -5.39 -5.56 7.37
C PRO A 39 -4.79 -5.67 5.96
N THR A 40 -3.99 -4.69 5.54
CA THR A 40 -3.27 -4.72 4.26
C THR A 40 -2.19 -5.79 4.26
N CYS A 41 -1.38 -5.87 5.33
CA CYS A 41 -0.38 -6.93 5.53
C CYS A 41 -1.04 -8.32 5.57
N ILE A 42 -2.17 -8.48 6.27
CA ILE A 42 -2.90 -9.75 6.29
C ILE A 42 -3.27 -10.21 4.87
N LYS A 43 -3.72 -9.30 3.99
CA LYS A 43 -3.98 -9.65 2.58
C LYS A 43 -2.72 -10.13 1.87
N LEU A 44 -1.60 -9.41 2.01
CA LEU A 44 -0.35 -9.76 1.36
C LEU A 44 0.12 -11.15 1.80
N PHE A 45 0.08 -11.44 3.10
CA PHE A 45 0.41 -12.78 3.62
C PHE A 45 -0.53 -13.85 3.11
N ASN A 46 -1.84 -13.60 3.05
CA ASN A 46 -2.81 -14.57 2.52
C ASN A 46 -2.55 -14.87 1.02
N TRP A 47 -2.17 -13.87 0.23
CA TRP A 47 -1.81 -14.08 -1.17
C TRP A 47 -0.51 -14.88 -1.33
N ILE A 48 0.53 -14.56 -0.56
CA ILE A 48 1.80 -15.32 -0.56
C ILE A 48 1.55 -16.76 -0.13
N TYR A 49 0.75 -16.97 0.93
CA TYR A 49 0.40 -18.29 1.43
C TYR A 49 -0.34 -19.14 0.39
N SER A 50 -1.14 -18.51 -0.46
CA SER A 50 -1.88 -19.19 -1.53
C SER A 50 -0.96 -19.84 -2.58
N PHE A 51 0.30 -19.40 -2.70
CA PHE A 51 1.29 -19.98 -3.62
C PHE A 51 2.19 -21.04 -2.98
N LEU A 52 2.29 -21.07 -1.64
CA LEU A 52 3.34 -21.83 -0.95
C LEU A 52 3.16 -23.36 -1.02
N TYR A 53 1.93 -23.83 -1.24
CA TYR A 53 1.57 -25.26 -1.24
C TYR A 53 0.83 -25.68 -2.52
N THR A 54 1.01 -24.93 -3.59
CA THR A 54 0.42 -25.23 -4.90
C THR A 54 1.52 -25.58 -5.89
N ASP A 55 1.32 -26.61 -6.70
CA ASP A 55 2.17 -26.89 -7.88
C ASP A 55 1.92 -25.83 -8.94
N LEU A 56 2.51 -24.66 -8.73
CA LEU A 56 2.26 -23.47 -9.53
C LEU A 56 3.16 -23.49 -10.79
N CYS A 57 2.56 -23.62 -11.97
CA CYS A 57 3.26 -23.33 -13.21
C CYS A 57 3.45 -21.82 -13.34
N ILE A 58 4.69 -21.35 -13.47
CA ILE A 58 4.98 -19.93 -13.68
C ILE A 58 4.54 -19.54 -15.10
N THR A 59 3.35 -18.95 -15.21
CA THR A 59 2.81 -18.40 -16.46
C THR A 59 3.03 -16.89 -16.52
N PHE A 60 2.83 -16.30 -17.71
CA PHE A 60 2.92 -14.86 -17.91
C PHE A 60 1.98 -14.06 -16.98
N GLU A 61 0.79 -14.58 -16.67
CA GLU A 61 -0.17 -13.96 -15.74
C GLU A 61 0.36 -13.95 -14.30
N ILE A 62 0.97 -15.05 -13.86
CA ILE A 62 1.53 -15.20 -12.52
C ILE A 62 2.70 -14.23 -12.28
N TYR A 63 3.47 -13.89 -13.32
CA TYR A 63 4.50 -12.85 -13.23
C TYR A 63 3.92 -11.48 -12.83
N PHE A 64 2.76 -11.08 -13.36
CA PHE A 64 2.12 -9.83 -12.95
C PHE A 64 1.72 -9.86 -11.48
N VAL A 65 1.26 -11.02 -10.97
CA VAL A 65 0.88 -11.16 -9.56
C VAL A 65 2.09 -11.06 -8.64
N TYR A 66 3.21 -11.73 -8.96
CA TYR A 66 4.44 -11.59 -8.18
C TYR A 66 4.98 -10.15 -8.19
N MET A 67 5.00 -9.51 -9.36
CA MET A 67 5.43 -8.12 -9.49
C MET A 67 4.54 -7.17 -8.68
N PHE A 68 3.22 -7.37 -8.73
CA PHE A 68 2.26 -6.62 -7.93
C PHE A 68 2.54 -6.78 -6.43
N ILE A 69 2.64 -8.01 -5.91
CA ILE A 69 2.87 -8.27 -4.48
C ILE A 69 4.17 -7.62 -4.01
N PHE A 70 5.24 -7.75 -4.80
CA PHE A 70 6.54 -7.20 -4.45
C PHE A 70 6.52 -5.66 -4.43
N MET A 71 6.06 -5.01 -5.50
CA MET A 71 6.05 -3.55 -5.58
C MET A 71 5.10 -2.92 -4.56
N PHE A 72 3.93 -3.53 -4.37
CA PHE A 72 2.96 -3.08 -3.39
C PHE A 72 3.48 -3.24 -1.95
N LEU A 73 4.29 -4.26 -1.66
CA LEU A 73 4.96 -4.41 -0.37
C LEU A 73 5.92 -3.24 -0.10
N PHE A 74 6.80 -2.89 -1.04
CA PHE A 74 7.72 -1.75 -0.87
C PHE A 74 6.98 -0.41 -0.77
N GLY A 75 5.93 -0.22 -1.58
CA GLY A 75 5.04 0.93 -1.46
C GLY A 75 4.37 1.01 -0.09
N GLY A 76 3.83 -0.11 0.40
CA GLY A 76 3.23 -0.18 1.74
C GLY A 76 4.22 0.13 2.86
N LEU A 77 5.44 -0.42 2.80
CA LEU A 77 6.49 -0.18 3.79
C LEU A 77 6.89 1.30 3.85
N THR A 78 7.11 1.94 2.69
CA THR A 78 7.41 3.38 2.63
C THR A 78 6.25 4.23 3.17
N GLY A 79 5.00 3.80 2.99
CA GLY A 79 3.82 4.45 3.55
C GLY A 79 3.75 4.36 5.07
N LEU A 80 4.22 3.26 5.66
CA LEU A 80 4.33 3.14 7.12
C LEU A 80 5.33 4.15 7.70
N PHE A 81 6.43 4.43 7.01
CA PHE A 81 7.33 5.51 7.42
C PHE A 81 6.65 6.88 7.36
N LEU A 82 5.93 7.18 6.27
CA LEU A 82 5.20 8.45 6.11
C LEU A 82 4.02 8.60 7.08
N SER A 83 3.45 7.51 7.59
CA SER A 83 2.40 7.57 8.61
C SER A 83 2.90 8.07 9.97
N ASN A 84 4.22 8.10 10.18
CA ASN A 84 4.82 8.64 11.39
C ASN A 84 5.01 10.17 11.27
N VAL A 85 4.33 10.91 12.14
CA VAL A 85 4.36 12.39 12.17
C VAL A 85 5.79 12.96 12.24
N GLY A 86 6.66 12.35 13.05
CA GLY A 86 8.04 12.82 13.21
C GLY A 86 8.87 12.65 11.94
N LEU A 87 8.67 11.54 11.22
CA LEU A 87 9.33 11.29 9.94
C LEU A 87 8.72 12.14 8.82
N ASP A 88 7.39 12.30 8.80
CA ASP A 88 6.73 13.08 7.75
C ASP A 88 7.20 14.54 7.78
N ILE A 89 7.48 15.14 8.94
CA ILE A 89 8.06 16.49 9.00
C ILE A 89 9.35 16.63 8.16
N MET A 90 10.17 15.58 8.08
CA MET A 90 11.41 15.57 7.30
C MET A 90 11.20 15.16 5.83
N LEU A 91 10.14 14.41 5.55
CA LEU A 91 9.91 13.76 4.26
C LEU A 91 8.79 14.44 3.44
N HIS A 92 7.99 15.30 4.06
CA HIS A 92 6.87 15.99 3.42
C HIS A 92 7.36 16.79 2.21
N ASP A 93 6.60 16.75 1.12
CA ASP A 93 6.94 17.41 -0.16
C ASP A 93 8.32 17.05 -0.75
N THR A 94 8.90 15.90 -0.36
CA THR A 94 10.12 15.38 -0.96
C THR A 94 9.83 14.29 -1.99
N TYR A 95 10.87 13.90 -2.74
CA TYR A 95 10.83 12.75 -3.64
C TYR A 95 10.53 11.42 -2.92
N PHE A 96 10.64 11.34 -1.58
CA PHE A 96 10.23 10.16 -0.84
C PHE A 96 8.71 9.92 -0.96
N VAL A 97 7.90 10.96 -0.80
CA VAL A 97 6.43 10.88 -0.94
C VAL A 97 6.05 10.53 -2.38
N VAL A 98 6.72 11.15 -3.36
CA VAL A 98 6.53 10.85 -4.78
C VAL A 98 6.83 9.37 -5.06
N ALA A 99 7.97 8.87 -4.59
CA ALA A 99 8.36 7.47 -4.78
C ALA A 99 7.37 6.50 -4.12
N HIS A 100 6.99 6.75 -2.86
CA HIS A 100 5.99 5.98 -2.14
C HIS A 100 4.69 5.84 -2.95
N PHE A 101 4.15 6.97 -3.41
CA PHE A 101 2.89 6.98 -4.15
C PHE A 101 3.00 6.24 -5.49
N HIS A 102 4.12 6.36 -6.20
CA HIS A 102 4.32 5.63 -7.46
C HIS A 102 4.46 4.11 -7.24
N TYR A 103 5.10 3.65 -6.15
CA TYR A 103 5.10 2.21 -5.84
C TYR A 103 3.69 1.65 -5.63
N VAL A 104 2.79 2.41 -4.99
CA VAL A 104 1.42 1.94 -4.69
C VAL A 104 0.47 2.13 -5.87
N LEU A 105 0.45 3.31 -6.50
CA LEU A 105 -0.48 3.63 -7.58
C LEU A 105 0.00 3.09 -8.93
N SER A 106 1.17 3.50 -9.42
CA SER A 106 1.61 3.06 -10.74
C SER A 106 2.00 1.59 -10.71
N LEU A 107 2.87 1.17 -9.79
CA LEU A 107 3.34 -0.21 -9.76
C LEU A 107 2.38 -1.20 -9.08
N GLY A 108 1.40 -0.71 -8.31
CA GLY A 108 0.31 -1.54 -7.79
C GLY A 108 -0.88 -1.59 -8.74
N ALA A 109 -1.57 -0.46 -8.93
CA ALA A 109 -2.84 -0.44 -9.68
C ALA A 109 -2.66 -0.73 -11.17
N VAL A 110 -1.63 -0.18 -11.84
CA VAL A 110 -1.44 -0.39 -13.28
C VAL A 110 -0.99 -1.82 -13.58
N VAL A 111 -0.09 -2.38 -12.75
CA VAL A 111 0.35 -3.79 -12.88
C VAL A 111 -0.82 -4.74 -12.66
N GLY A 112 -1.65 -4.49 -11.63
CA GLY A 112 -2.86 -5.27 -11.38
C GLY A 112 -3.86 -5.19 -12.53
N PHE A 113 -4.04 -4.00 -13.11
CA PHE A 113 -4.88 -3.81 -14.30
C PHE A 113 -4.39 -4.63 -15.50
N PHE A 114 -3.09 -4.55 -15.83
CA PHE A 114 -2.53 -5.34 -16.94
C PHE A 114 -2.56 -6.84 -16.66
N GLY A 115 -2.28 -7.29 -15.43
CA GLY A 115 -2.40 -8.70 -15.06
C GLY A 115 -3.82 -9.23 -15.24
N GLY A 116 -4.84 -8.45 -14.83
CA GLY A 116 -6.24 -8.78 -15.08
C GLY A 116 -6.58 -8.76 -16.57
N PHE A 117 -6.17 -7.72 -17.30
CA PHE A 117 -6.42 -7.61 -18.74
C PHE A 117 -5.84 -8.80 -19.51
N VAL A 118 -4.59 -9.18 -19.24
CA VAL A 118 -3.94 -10.34 -19.85
C VAL A 118 -4.69 -11.63 -19.48
N HIS A 119 -5.05 -11.83 -18.21
CA HIS A 119 -5.79 -13.01 -17.78
C HIS A 119 -7.13 -13.19 -18.51
N PHE A 120 -7.87 -12.09 -18.70
CA PHE A 120 -9.16 -12.14 -19.41
C PHE A 120 -9.03 -12.13 -20.93
N LEU A 121 -7.93 -11.65 -21.50
CA LEU A 121 -7.66 -11.72 -22.94
C LEU A 121 -7.20 -13.13 -23.36
N MET A 122 -6.45 -13.82 -22.50
CA MET A 122 -5.89 -15.15 -22.77
C MET A 122 -6.87 -16.30 -22.45
N LYS A 123 -8.04 -15.97 -21.88
CA LYS A 123 -9.17 -16.88 -21.69
C LYS A 123 -10.13 -16.80 -22.87
#